data_AF-A0A0L7QVY7-F1
#
_entry.id   AF-A0A0L7QVY7-F1
#
_cell.length_a   1.000
_cell.length_b   1.000
_cell.length_c   1.000
_cell.angle_alpha   90.00
_cell.angle_beta   90.00
_cell.angle_gamma   90.00
#
_symmetry.space_group_name_H-M   'P 1'
#
loop_
_entity.id
_entity.type
_entity.pdbx_description
1 polymer ?
#
loop_
_entity_poly.entity_id
_entity_poly.type
_entity_poly.pdbx_seq_one_letter_code
_entity_poly.pdbx_strand_id
1 'polypeptide(L)' 'TPDLSPRDYHFFKHFANFLRKEILRNKVDAVNTFVEFIHARTPDFYCNGTGTLVKRWKKCIESNGNYFDEINSF' A
#
# COMPACT_ATOMS: atom_id res chain seq x y z
N THR A 1 -8.80 -3.66 -9.78
CA THR A 1 -7.41 -3.87 -10.22
C THR A 1 -6.46 -3.30 -9.17
N PRO A 2 -5.92 -4.13 -8.25
CA PRO A 2 -5.03 -3.68 -7.17
C PRO A 2 -3.85 -2.84 -7.66
N ASP A 3 -3.31 -3.18 -8.84
CA ASP A 3 -2.19 -2.48 -9.47
C ASP A 3 -2.45 -1.00 -9.79
N LEU A 4 -3.72 -0.58 -9.80
CA LEU A 4 -4.15 0.78 -10.11
C LEU A 4 -4.76 1.52 -8.92
N SER A 5 -4.86 0.87 -7.75
CA SER A 5 -5.42 1.46 -6.54
C SER A 5 -4.30 1.91 -5.61
N PRO A 6 -4.08 3.22 -5.40
CA PRO A 6 -3.05 3.70 -4.47
C PRO A 6 -3.23 3.17 -3.05
N ARG A 7 -4.47 2.84 -2.67
CA ARG A 7 -4.75 2.21 -1.39
C ARG A 7 -4.11 0.82 -1.31
N ASP A 8 -4.19 0.03 -2.38
CA ASP A 8 -3.72 -1.35 -2.40
C ASP A 8 -2.22 -1.44 -2.68
N TYR A 9 -1.75 -0.84 -3.78
CA TYR A 9 -0.35 -0.98 -4.19
C TYR A 9 0.64 -0.17 -3.34
N HIS A 10 0.15 0.83 -2.59
CA HIS A 10 1.00 1.72 -1.79
C HIS A 10 0.64 1.65 -0.31
N PHE A 11 -0.55 2.12 0.09
CA PHE A 11 -0.89 2.24 1.51
C PHE A 11 -0.87 0.88 2.23
N PHE A 12 -1.66 -0.09 1.75
CA PHE A 12 -1.75 -1.41 2.37
C PHE A 12 -0.47 -2.23 2.19
N LYS A 13 0.25 -2.07 1.07
CA LYS A 13 1.58 -2.67 0.91
C LYS A 13 2.55 -2.23 2.00
N HIS A 14 2.61 -0.93 2.29
CA HIS A 14 3.47 -0.41 3.35
C HIS A 14 2.95 -0.77 4.75
N PHE A 15 1.63 -0.81 4.94
CA PHE A 15 1.03 -1.24 6.20
C PHE A 15 1.32 -2.72 6.50
N ALA A 16 1.18 -3.61 5.52
CA ALA A 16 1.51 -5.03 5.67
C ALA A 16 3.00 -5.23 6.05
N ASN A 17 3.90 -4.47 5.44
CA ASN A 17 5.32 -4.49 5.81
C ASN A 17 5.59 -3.96 7.23
N PHE A 18 4.82 -2.98 7.69
CA PHE A 18 4.88 -2.49 9.06
C PHE A 18 4.40 -3.56 10.04
N LEU A 19 3.27 -4.21 9.77
CA LEU A 19 2.68 -5.26 10.59
C LEU A 19 3.57 -6.50 10.77
N ARG A 20 4.47 -6.80 9.82
CA ARG A 20 5.43 -7.93 9.96
C ARG A 20 6.32 -7.83 11.21
N LYS A 21 6.39 -6.66 11.85
CA LYS A 21 7.18 -6.41 13.06
C LYS A 21 6.34 -6.34 14.34
N GLU A 22 5.02 -6.44 14.24
CA GLU A 22 4.08 -6.16 15.33
C GLU A 22 3.38 -7.44 15.82
N ILE A 23 3.07 -7.49 17.12
CA ILE A 23 2.23 -8.55 17.71
C ILE A 23 0.92 -7.93 18.16
N LEU A 24 -0.16 -8.24 17.44
CA LEU A 24 -1.50 -7.76 17.75
C LEU A 24 -2.25 -8.77 18.62
N ARG A 25 -2.47 -8.47 19.90
CA ARG A 25 -3.07 -9.44 20.84
C ARG A 25 -4.58 -9.28 20.95
N ASN A 26 -5.09 -8.09 20.65
CA ASN A 26 -6.51 -7.77 20.76
C ASN A 26 -6.87 -6.63 19.78
N LYS A 27 -8.16 -6.28 19.76
CA LYS A 27 -8.68 -5.22 18.89
C LYS A 27 -8.10 -3.84 19.19
N VAL A 28 -7.87 -3.51 20.46
CA VAL A 28 -7.31 -2.21 20.88
C VAL A 28 -5.89 -2.08 20.35
N ASP A 29 -5.06 -3.11 20.49
CA ASP A 29 -3.71 -3.14 19.93
C ASP A 29 -3.73 -2.91 18.42
N ALA A 30 -4.61 -3.62 17.69
CA ALA A 30 -4.74 -3.48 16.25
C ALA A 30 -5.14 -2.05 15.81
N VAL A 31 -6.05 -1.40 16.55
CA VAL A 31 -6.47 -0.02 16.28
C VAL A 31 -5.30 0.94 16.56
N ASN A 32 -4.60 0.77 17.68
CA ASN A 32 -3.47 1.62 18.05
C ASN A 32 -2.33 1.50 17.02
N THR A 33 -1.95 0.29 16.63
CA THR A 33 -0.93 0.06 15.59
C THR A 33 -1.30 0.71 14.26
N PHE A 34 -2.58 0.69 13.87
CA PHE A 34 -3.05 1.36 12.66
C PHE A 34 -2.93 2.89 12.76
N VAL A 35 -3.32 3.45 13.91
CA VAL A 35 -3.22 4.89 14.21
C VAL A 35 -1.75 5.33 14.21
N GLU A 36 -0.87 4.61 14.89
CA GLU A 36 0.57 4.85 14.90
C GLU A 36 1.16 4.80 13.49
N PHE A 37 0.76 3.81 12.68
CA PHE A 37 1.21 3.71 11.30
C PHE A 37 0.87 4.97 10.50
N ILE A 38 -0.36 5.50 10.64
CA ILE A 38 -0.81 6.72 9.95
C ILE A 38 -0.03 7.94 10.44
N HIS A 39 0.10 8.11 11.76
CA HIS A 39 0.82 9.26 12.34
C HIS A 39 2.31 9.27 11.98
N ALA A 40 2.90 8.11 11.73
CA ALA A 40 4.29 8.01 11.29
C ALA A 40 4.51 8.36 9.81
N ARG A 41 3.46 8.64 9.01
CA ARG A 41 3.60 9.01 7.60
C ARG A 41 3.67 10.52 7.42
N THR A 42 4.60 10.95 6.58
CA THR A 42 4.67 12.33 6.12
C THR A 42 3.65 12.58 5.01
N PRO A 43 3.29 13.84 4.70
CA PRO A 43 2.47 14.16 3.53
C PRO A 43 3.03 13.56 2.23
N ASP A 44 4.36 13.57 2.08
CA ASP A 44 5.06 13.01 0.91
C ASP A 44 4.80 11.52 0.71
N PHE A 45 4.54 10.76 1.78
CA PHE A 45 4.13 9.36 1.65
C PHE A 45 2.86 9.22 0.82
N TYR A 46 1.86 10.07 1.05
CA TYR A 46 0.59 10.03 0.32
C TYR A 46 0.73 10.62 -1.10
N CYS A 47 1.51 11.68 -1.25
CA CYS A 47 1.85 12.26 -2.54
C CYS A 47 2.58 11.26 -3.44
N ASN A 48 3.52 10.47 -2.91
CA ASN A 48 4.23 9.45 -3.67
C ASN A 48 3.30 8.32 -4.14
N GLY A 49 2.38 7.88 -3.26
CA GLY A 49 1.37 6.89 -3.63
C GLY A 49 0.54 7.34 -4.83
N THR A 50 0.01 8.56 -4.78
CA THR A 50 -0.82 9.13 -5.86
C THR A 50 -0.02 9.51 -7.10
N GLY A 51 1.18 10.07 -6.94
CA GLY A 51 2.06 10.51 -8.03
C GLY A 51 2.56 9.38 -8.94
N THR A 52 2.52 8.12 -8.47
CA THR A 52 2.89 6.96 -9.29
C THR A 52 1.77 6.44 -10.20
N LEU A 53 0.56 7.00 -10.10
CA LEU A 53 -0.62 6.51 -10.84
C LEU A 53 -0.46 6.62 -12.35
N VAL A 54 0.10 7.72 -12.86
CA VAL A 54 0.34 7.92 -14.30
C VAL A 54 1.27 6.85 -14.86
N LYS A 55 2.35 6.52 -14.13
CA LYS A 55 3.29 5.46 -14.52
C LYS A 55 2.62 4.08 -14.54
N ARG A 56 1.72 3.82 -13.58
CA ARG A 56 0.98 2.56 -13.48
C ARG A 56 -0.08 2.41 -14.58
N TRP A 57 -0.77 3.49 -14.95
CA TRP A 57 -1.65 3.49 -16.11
C TRP A 57 -0.90 3.17 -17.40
N LYS A 58 0.29 3.75 -17.57
CA LYS A 58 1.15 3.41 -18.72
C LYS A 58 1.47 1.91 -18.76
N LYS A 59 1.89 1.33 -17.62
CA LYS A 59 2.13 -0.12 -17.52
C LYS A 59 0.88 -0.95 -17.85
N CYS A 60 -0.29 -0.55 -17.35
CA CYS A 60 -1.54 -1.24 -17.66
C CYS A 60 -1.79 -1.33 -19.17
N ILE A 61 -1.55 -0.23 -19.90
CA ILE A 61 -1.69 -0.19 -21.37
C ILE A 61 -0.64 -1.10 -22.02
N GLU A 62 0.63 -1.00 -21.61
CA GLU A 62 1.73 -1.83 -22.12
C GLU A 62 1.50 -3.33 -21.86
N SER A 63 0.80 -3.67 -20.78
CA SER A 63 0.42 -5.04 -20.42
C SER A 63 -0.89 -5.51 -21.06
N ASN A 64 -1.49 -4.74 -21.97
CA ASN A 64 -2.81 -5.04 -22.56
C ASN A 64 -3.89 -5.30 -21.50
N GLY A 65 -3.85 -4.56 -20.39
CA GLY A 65 -4.77 -4.70 -19.27
C GLY A 65 -4.50 -5.88 -18.34
N ASN A 66 -3.45 -6.67 -18.57
CA ASN A 66 -3.03 -7.71 -17.64
C ASN A 66 -2.43 -7.11 -16.35
N TYR A 67 -2.44 -7.92 -15.28
CA TYR A 67 -1.74 -7.57 -14.04
C TYR A 67 -0.23 -7.45 -14.29
N PHE A 68 0.39 -6.47 -13.64
CA PHE A 68 1.79 -6.10 -13.91
C PHE A 68 2.62 -5.86 -12.66
N ASP A 69 2.00 -5.85 -11.47
CA ASP A 69 2.72 -6.00 -10.22
C ASP A 69 2.44 -7.41 -9.70
N GLU A 70 3.49 -8.23 -9.63
CA GLU A 70 3.40 -9.50 -8.92
C GLU A 70 2.99 -9.19 -7.48
N ILE A 71 1.91 -9.85 -7.03
CA ILE A 71 1.61 -10.07 -5.62
C ILE A 71 2.71 -11.00 -5.10
N ASN A 72 3.94 -10.49 -5.00
CA ASN A 72 5.00 -11.17 -4.28
C ASN A 72 4.54 -11.23 -2.83
N SER A 73 4.58 -12.46 -2.33
CA SER A 73 3.68 -13.00 -1.34
C SER A 73 3.61 -12.21 -0.04
N PHE A 74 2.46 -12.34 0.61
CA PHE A 74 2.41 -12.30 2.06
C PHE A 74 3.49 -13.20 2.66
#